data_AF-A0A357D636-F1
#
_entry.id   AF-A0A357D636-F1
#
_cell.length_a   1.000
_cell.length_b   1.000
_cell.length_c   1.000
_cell.angle_alpha   90.00
_cell.angle_beta   90.00
_cell.angle_gamma   90.00
#
_symmetry.space_group_name_H-M   'P 1'
#
loop_
_entity.id
_entity.type
_entity.pdbx_description
1 polymer ?
#
loop_
_entity_poly.entity_id
_entity_poly.type
_entity_poly.pdbx_seq_one_letter_code
_entity_poly.pdbx_strand_id
1 'polypeptide(L)'
;EKGWITREQGVERALRTLNSFESGLVEGEKGFYMHWVNWKTGKGVWDREISSIDTALLIAGAIFTGEYFGGEIKTLADQLYQKIDWEWMTNGRTTLSMGYKKDESFIEDRWGDRFDEGLLATLLAMGSPTHPISPDAWDDIDRSVKHKNPYTGETHTALADETLFVYQFPLIYFDLRNTRDEDGIDYFENAVRACIYNRDYTMKTNSSRYGVYGEVWGLSAEDKPFGGYHAYGARDDNHDGTIAPYASIAALPFIPEEAMASVKAMINRFPKVYGEYGFHAGFNVT
;
A
#
# COMPACT_ATOMS: atom_id res chain seq x y z
N GLU A 1 -13.13 -18.25 5.48
CA GLU A 1 -12.11 -19.03 4.72
C GLU A 1 -11.19 -19.87 5.57
N LYS A 2 -10.25 -19.30 6.34
CA LYS A 2 -9.30 -20.09 7.15
C LYS A 2 -9.83 -20.60 8.51
N GLY A 3 -11.11 -20.36 8.81
CA GLY A 3 -11.75 -20.84 10.05
C GLY A 3 -11.36 -20.11 11.34
N TRP A 4 -10.63 -18.97 11.25
CA TRP A 4 -10.26 -18.18 12.43
C TRP A 4 -11.44 -17.47 13.09
N ILE A 5 -12.47 -17.15 12.31
CA ILE A 5 -13.77 -16.64 12.77
C ILE A 5 -14.89 -17.32 12.00
N THR A 6 -16.08 -17.31 12.59
CA THR A 6 -17.33 -17.72 11.90
C THR A 6 -17.72 -16.69 10.84
N ARG A 7 -18.58 -17.09 9.88
CA ARG A 7 -19.07 -16.19 8.83
C ARG A 7 -19.90 -15.06 9.45
N GLU A 8 -20.69 -15.37 10.47
CA GLU A 8 -21.56 -14.44 11.20
C GLU A 8 -20.75 -13.36 11.90
N GLN A 9 -19.65 -13.75 12.56
CA GLN A 9 -18.69 -12.81 13.16
C GLN A 9 -18.04 -11.88 12.11
N GLY A 10 -17.83 -12.37 10.88
CA GLY A 10 -17.34 -11.57 9.76
C GLY A 10 -18.38 -10.56 9.29
N VAL A 11 -19.62 -11.00 9.08
CA VAL A 11 -20.76 -10.13 8.69
C VAL A 11 -20.97 -9.02 9.72
N GLU A 12 -20.97 -9.35 11.01
CA GLU A 12 -21.16 -8.38 12.09
C GLU A 12 -20.07 -7.29 12.06
N ARG A 13 -18.80 -7.67 11.87
CA ARG A 13 -17.68 -6.73 11.79
C ARG A 13 -17.78 -5.85 10.54
N ALA A 14 -18.08 -6.44 9.38
CA ALA A 14 -18.23 -5.71 8.13
C ALA A 14 -19.35 -4.67 8.23
N LEU A 15 -20.55 -5.07 8.67
CA LEU A 15 -21.67 -4.15 8.84
C LEU A 15 -21.34 -3.05 9.86
N ARG A 16 -20.74 -3.39 11.00
CA ARG A 16 -20.37 -2.40 12.01
C ARG A 16 -19.40 -1.35 11.45
N THR A 17 -18.38 -1.80 10.72
CA THR A 17 -17.39 -0.90 10.10
C THR A 17 -18.05 -0.04 9.03
N LEU A 18 -18.69 -0.62 8.01
CA LEU A 18 -19.26 0.14 6.89
C LEU A 18 -20.34 1.13 7.35
N ASN A 19 -21.20 0.75 8.30
CA ASN A 19 -22.20 1.66 8.85
C ASN A 19 -21.58 2.86 9.57
N SER A 20 -20.41 2.71 10.21
CA SER A 20 -19.74 3.85 10.85
C SER A 20 -19.26 4.90 9.84
N PHE A 21 -18.89 4.47 8.63
CA PHE A 21 -18.53 5.39 7.55
C PHE A 21 -19.79 5.95 6.87
N GLU A 22 -20.77 5.10 6.59
CA GLU A 22 -22.00 5.49 5.88
C GLU A 22 -22.80 6.52 6.67
N SER A 23 -22.93 6.33 7.99
CA SER A 23 -23.69 7.22 8.87
C SER A 23 -23.04 8.60 9.08
N GLY A 24 -21.84 8.83 8.53
CA GLY A 24 -21.06 10.05 8.75
C GLY A 24 -20.44 10.16 10.16
N LEU A 25 -20.29 9.05 10.89
CA LEU A 25 -19.59 9.06 12.18
C LEU A 25 -18.09 9.33 11.97
N VAL A 26 -17.49 8.68 10.97
CA VAL A 26 -16.10 8.91 10.59
C VAL A 26 -15.98 10.21 9.81
N GLU A 27 -15.10 11.09 10.28
CA GLU A 27 -14.88 12.41 9.71
C GLU A 27 -14.27 12.32 8.32
N GLY A 28 -14.86 13.10 7.42
CA GLY A 28 -14.52 13.11 6.01
C GLY A 28 -15.23 14.23 5.27
N GLU A 29 -14.83 14.43 4.02
CA GLU A 29 -15.36 15.44 3.13
C GLU A 29 -15.39 14.86 1.72
N LYS A 30 -16.47 15.11 0.98
CA LYS A 30 -16.60 14.69 -0.43
C LYS A 30 -16.40 13.18 -0.65
N GLY A 31 -16.78 12.39 0.35
CA GLY A 31 -16.61 10.93 0.37
C GLY A 31 -15.20 10.44 0.70
N PHE A 32 -14.23 11.34 0.90
CA PHE A 32 -12.90 11.02 1.42
C PHE A 32 -12.86 11.15 2.94
N TYR A 33 -11.94 10.43 3.56
CA TYR A 33 -11.81 10.36 5.02
C TYR A 33 -10.47 10.88 5.51
N MET A 34 -10.46 11.36 6.76
CA MET A 34 -9.24 11.76 7.46
C MET A 34 -8.25 10.60 7.55
N HIS A 35 -6.97 10.88 7.28
CA HIS A 35 -5.87 9.90 7.40
C HIS A 35 -5.86 9.25 8.79
N TRP A 36 -6.03 10.06 9.83
CA TRP A 36 -6.06 9.58 11.21
C TRP A 36 -7.34 10.01 11.91
N VAL A 37 -8.04 9.03 12.49
CA VAL A 37 -9.25 9.25 13.30
C VAL A 37 -9.14 8.63 14.68
N ASN A 38 -9.80 9.24 15.65
CA ASN A 38 -10.01 8.65 16.96
C ASN A 38 -11.01 7.49 16.82
N TRP A 39 -10.57 6.26 17.08
CA TRP A 39 -11.40 5.06 16.91
C TRP A 39 -12.70 5.04 17.74
N LYS A 40 -12.78 5.83 18.83
CA LYS A 40 -13.99 5.92 19.65
C LYS A 40 -15.01 6.91 19.11
N THR A 41 -14.56 7.99 18.48
CA THR A 41 -15.42 9.12 18.11
C THR A 41 -15.56 9.32 16.60
N GLY A 42 -14.69 8.70 15.79
CA GLY A 42 -14.61 8.90 14.35
C GLY A 42 -13.98 10.24 13.93
N LYS A 43 -13.58 11.11 14.87
CA LYS A 43 -13.04 12.45 14.58
C LYS A 43 -11.57 12.45 14.24
N GLY A 44 -11.17 13.33 13.33
CA GLY A 44 -9.80 13.51 12.89
C GLY A 44 -8.86 13.88 14.04
N VAL A 45 -7.62 13.38 14.01
CA VAL A 45 -6.60 13.66 15.04
C VAL A 45 -5.28 14.13 14.44
N TRP A 46 -4.49 14.85 15.26
CA TRP A 46 -3.13 15.31 14.95
C TRP A 46 -2.99 16.22 13.73
N ASP A 47 -4.05 16.98 13.42
CA ASP A 47 -4.11 17.93 12.30
C ASP A 47 -3.62 17.34 10.96
N ARG A 48 -3.96 16.07 10.76
CA ARG A 48 -3.74 15.35 9.50
C ARG A 48 -4.77 15.75 8.45
N GLU A 49 -4.43 15.44 7.21
CA GLU A 49 -5.23 15.66 6.01
C GLU A 49 -6.37 14.64 5.88
N ILE A 50 -7.36 15.00 5.07
CA ILE A 50 -8.17 14.04 4.34
C ILE A 50 -7.27 13.37 3.30
N SER A 51 -7.17 12.05 3.35
CA SER A 51 -6.20 11.28 2.58
C SER A 51 -6.89 10.53 1.45
N SER A 52 -6.41 10.76 0.23
CA SER A 52 -6.92 10.08 -0.96
C SER A 52 -6.55 8.60 -1.00
N ILE A 53 -5.32 8.23 -0.59
CA ILE A 53 -4.86 6.84 -0.59
C ILE A 53 -5.47 6.01 0.53
N ASP A 54 -5.65 6.58 1.73
CA ASP A 54 -6.29 5.84 2.83
C ASP A 54 -7.77 5.58 2.54
N THR A 55 -8.43 6.56 1.91
CA THR A 55 -9.79 6.38 1.39
C THR A 55 -9.80 5.28 0.32
N ALA A 56 -8.86 5.27 -0.62
CA ALA A 56 -8.76 4.24 -1.65
C ALA A 56 -8.56 2.84 -1.04
N LEU A 57 -7.68 2.69 -0.04
CA LEU A 57 -7.45 1.43 0.68
C LEU A 57 -8.70 0.94 1.41
N LEU A 58 -9.39 1.83 2.13
CA LEU A 58 -10.66 1.51 2.79
C LEU A 58 -11.69 0.99 1.78
N ILE A 59 -11.81 1.66 0.65
CA ILE A 59 -12.87 1.40 -0.34
C ILE A 59 -12.57 0.14 -1.14
N ALA A 60 -11.30 -0.12 -1.47
CA ALA A 60 -10.88 -1.40 -2.04
C ALA A 60 -11.26 -2.58 -1.11
N GLY A 61 -11.00 -2.42 0.19
CA GLY A 61 -11.41 -3.39 1.21
C GLY A 61 -12.92 -3.53 1.35
N ALA A 62 -13.66 -2.41 1.28
CA ALA A 62 -15.12 -2.41 1.34
C ALA A 62 -15.74 -3.13 0.13
N ILE A 63 -15.26 -2.85 -1.09
CA ILE A 63 -15.69 -3.51 -2.32
C ILE A 63 -15.42 -5.02 -2.23
N PHE A 64 -14.19 -5.42 -1.89
CA PHE A 64 -13.84 -6.83 -1.70
C PHE A 64 -14.78 -7.53 -0.70
N THR A 65 -15.05 -6.87 0.43
CA THR A 65 -15.93 -7.37 1.48
C THR A 65 -17.38 -7.47 1.00
N GLY A 66 -17.84 -6.49 0.21
CA GLY A 66 -19.15 -6.47 -0.43
C GLY A 66 -19.34 -7.61 -1.42
N GLU A 67 -18.39 -7.81 -2.34
CA GLU A 67 -18.41 -8.92 -3.30
C GLU A 67 -18.42 -10.29 -2.61
N TYR A 68 -17.69 -10.42 -1.49
CA TYR A 68 -17.62 -11.67 -0.75
C TYR A 68 -18.91 -12.01 0.02
N PHE A 69 -19.51 -11.03 0.71
CA PHE A 69 -20.69 -11.30 1.57
C PHE A 69 -22.04 -11.10 0.86
N GLY A 70 -22.10 -10.23 -0.16
CA GLY A 70 -23.32 -9.82 -0.83
C GLY A 70 -24.29 -9.02 0.06
N GLY A 71 -25.53 -8.87 -0.42
CA GLY A 71 -26.64 -8.27 0.34
C GLY A 71 -26.36 -6.84 0.81
N GLU A 72 -26.74 -6.54 2.06
CA GLU A 72 -26.59 -5.21 2.67
C GLU A 72 -25.14 -4.71 2.68
N ILE A 73 -24.16 -5.60 2.91
CA ILE A 73 -22.73 -5.24 2.93
C ILE A 73 -22.30 -4.74 1.55
N LYS A 74 -22.72 -5.42 0.47
CA LYS A 74 -22.45 -4.97 -0.89
C LYS A 74 -23.11 -3.61 -1.16
N THR A 75 -24.37 -3.44 -0.76
CA THR A 75 -25.07 -2.16 -0.93
C THR A 75 -24.34 -1.02 -0.22
N LEU A 76 -23.88 -1.21 1.02
CA LEU A 76 -23.11 -0.21 1.76
C LEU A 76 -21.77 0.10 1.10
N ALA A 77 -21.04 -0.93 0.64
CA ALA A 77 -19.77 -0.75 -0.06
C ALA A 77 -19.94 0.05 -1.36
N ASP A 78 -20.94 -0.30 -2.17
CA ASP A 78 -21.26 0.40 -3.42
C ASP A 78 -21.68 1.85 -3.15
N GLN A 79 -22.47 2.10 -2.10
CA GLN A 79 -22.87 3.45 -1.69
C GLN A 79 -21.69 4.30 -1.24
N LEU A 80 -20.77 3.74 -0.44
CA LEU A 80 -19.57 4.45 -0.02
C LEU A 80 -18.70 4.81 -1.21
N TYR A 81 -18.47 3.87 -2.13
CA TYR A 81 -17.68 4.12 -3.34
C TYR A 81 -18.31 5.21 -4.24
N GLN A 82 -19.62 5.15 -4.44
CA GLN A 82 -20.37 6.14 -5.24
C GLN A 82 -20.37 7.56 -4.65
N LYS A 83 -20.18 7.70 -3.33
CA LYS A 83 -20.14 9.01 -2.65
C LYS A 83 -18.80 9.75 -2.84
N ILE A 84 -17.76 9.08 -3.34
CA ILE A 84 -16.41 9.66 -3.46
C ILE A 84 -16.35 10.54 -4.70
N ASP A 85 -16.11 11.83 -4.49
CA ASP A 85 -15.97 12.84 -5.54
C ASP A 85 -14.51 12.88 -6.03
N TRP A 86 -14.09 11.89 -6.81
CA TRP A 86 -12.69 11.81 -7.27
C TRP A 86 -12.29 13.00 -8.14
N GLU A 87 -13.23 13.56 -8.90
CA GLU A 87 -13.05 14.81 -9.66
C GLU A 87 -12.65 15.96 -8.73
N TRP A 88 -13.31 16.14 -7.58
CA TRP A 88 -12.92 17.15 -6.58
C TRP A 88 -11.48 16.96 -6.10
N MET A 89 -11.05 15.73 -5.84
CA MET A 89 -9.68 15.45 -5.36
C MET A 89 -8.59 15.73 -6.40
N THR A 90 -8.96 15.88 -7.69
CA THR A 90 -8.01 16.35 -8.70
C THR A 90 -7.63 17.82 -8.53
N ASN A 91 -8.44 18.61 -7.81
CA ASN A 91 -8.28 20.07 -7.75
C ASN A 91 -8.11 20.71 -9.15
N GLY A 92 -8.90 20.23 -10.13
CA GLY A 92 -8.92 20.76 -11.51
C GLY A 92 -7.72 20.40 -12.39
N ARG A 93 -6.91 19.41 -12.00
CA ARG A 93 -5.81 18.86 -12.81
C ARG A 93 -6.13 17.44 -13.29
N THR A 94 -5.20 16.79 -14.00
CA THR A 94 -5.42 15.42 -14.51
C THR A 94 -5.40 14.37 -13.41
N THR A 95 -4.35 14.36 -12.59
CA THR A 95 -4.12 13.33 -11.58
C THR A 95 -4.77 13.68 -10.25
N LEU A 96 -4.70 12.81 -9.24
CA LEU A 96 -5.25 13.07 -7.90
C LEU A 96 -4.23 13.84 -7.03
N SER A 97 -4.69 14.81 -6.23
CA SER A 97 -3.90 15.33 -5.10
C SER A 97 -3.75 14.24 -4.04
N MET A 98 -2.63 14.22 -3.32
CA MET A 98 -2.43 13.27 -2.22
C MET A 98 -3.41 13.49 -1.05
N GLY A 99 -3.93 14.71 -0.86
CA GLY A 99 -4.93 14.95 0.17
C GLY A 99 -5.40 16.40 0.28
N TYR A 100 -6.30 16.64 1.23
CA TYR A 100 -6.91 17.94 1.49
C TYR A 100 -6.77 18.30 2.97
N LYS A 101 -6.24 19.49 3.25
CA LYS A 101 -5.87 19.95 4.59
C LYS A 101 -6.98 20.76 5.24
N LYS A 102 -6.90 20.88 6.57
CA LYS A 102 -7.86 21.63 7.39
C LYS A 102 -7.89 23.15 7.10
N ASP A 103 -6.83 23.70 6.51
CA ASP A 103 -6.77 25.09 6.07
C ASP A 103 -7.43 25.31 4.70
N GLU A 104 -8.26 24.35 4.28
CA GLU A 104 -9.01 24.33 3.04
C GLU A 104 -8.14 24.31 1.78
N SER A 105 -6.90 23.81 1.89
CA SER A 105 -5.96 23.67 0.78
C SER A 105 -5.68 22.22 0.40
N PHE A 106 -5.43 21.97 -0.89
CA PHE A 106 -4.95 20.67 -1.35
C PHE A 106 -3.46 20.50 -1.10
N ILE A 107 -3.02 19.26 -0.90
CA ILE A 107 -1.60 18.90 -0.92
C ILE A 107 -1.08 19.08 -2.35
N GLU A 108 0.08 19.72 -2.48
CA GLU A 108 0.72 19.98 -3.78
C GLU A 108 1.18 18.69 -4.45
N ASP A 109 1.76 17.75 -3.68
CA ASP A 109 2.16 16.43 -4.18
C ASP A 109 0.97 15.65 -4.75
N ARG A 110 1.21 14.96 -5.86
CA ARG A 110 0.20 14.25 -6.64
C ARG A 110 0.61 12.83 -6.93
N TRP A 111 -0.39 11.98 -7.08
CA TRP A 111 -0.20 10.57 -7.50
C TRP A 111 0.25 10.41 -8.95
N GLY A 112 0.38 11.50 -9.71
CA GLY A 112 0.99 11.52 -11.05
C GLY A 112 2.47 11.86 -11.07
N ASP A 113 3.01 12.44 -9.99
CA ASP A 113 4.35 13.02 -10.01
C ASP A 113 5.46 11.97 -10.07
N ARG A 114 5.11 10.69 -9.83
CA ARG A 114 6.02 9.54 -9.83
C ARG A 114 5.24 8.22 -9.78
N PHE A 115 5.90 7.13 -10.11
CA PHE A 115 5.44 5.77 -9.81
C PHE A 115 5.52 5.49 -8.31
N ASP A 116 4.37 5.23 -7.68
CA ASP A 116 4.24 4.87 -6.27
C ASP A 116 2.95 4.05 -5.99
N GLU A 117 2.49 3.97 -4.74
CA GLU A 117 1.28 3.22 -4.35
C GLU A 117 -0.03 3.83 -4.88
N GLY A 118 0.02 5.05 -5.41
CA GLY A 118 -1.11 5.80 -5.94
C GLY A 118 -1.84 5.11 -7.08
N LEU A 119 -1.25 4.09 -7.70
CA LEU A 119 -1.91 3.23 -8.71
C LEU A 119 -3.27 2.72 -8.22
N LEU A 120 -3.37 2.34 -6.94
CA LEU A 120 -4.64 1.88 -6.35
C LEU A 120 -5.71 2.98 -6.40
N ALA A 121 -5.37 4.20 -5.98
CA ALA A 121 -6.29 5.32 -5.97
C ALA A 121 -6.67 5.74 -7.39
N THR A 122 -5.71 5.80 -8.31
CA THR A 122 -5.95 6.15 -9.72
C THR A 122 -6.89 5.14 -10.41
N LEU A 123 -6.67 3.84 -10.23
CA LEU A 123 -7.56 2.81 -10.80
C LEU A 123 -8.98 2.89 -10.24
N LEU A 124 -9.14 3.08 -8.94
CA LEU A 124 -10.46 3.28 -8.33
C LEU A 124 -11.13 4.57 -8.79
N ALA A 125 -10.38 5.64 -8.97
CA ALA A 125 -10.91 6.91 -9.45
C ALA A 125 -11.40 6.81 -10.90
N MET A 126 -10.62 6.18 -11.78
CA MET A 126 -11.03 5.94 -13.18
C MET A 126 -12.24 5.00 -13.28
N GLY A 127 -12.32 4.00 -12.40
CA GLY A 127 -13.43 3.04 -12.34
C GLY A 127 -14.69 3.58 -11.68
N SER A 128 -14.69 4.82 -11.15
CA SER A 128 -15.80 5.35 -10.37
C SER A 128 -17.07 5.48 -11.22
N PRO A 129 -18.22 4.95 -10.76
CA PRO A 129 -19.47 5.01 -11.52
C PRO A 129 -20.17 6.37 -11.46
N THR A 130 -19.74 7.29 -10.58
CA THR A 130 -20.42 8.57 -10.32
C THR A 130 -19.53 9.79 -10.55
N HIS A 131 -18.27 9.72 -10.13
CA HIS A 131 -17.29 10.79 -10.25
C HIS A 131 -15.98 10.27 -10.83
N PRO A 132 -15.96 9.72 -12.06
CA PRO A 132 -14.75 9.21 -12.67
C PRO A 132 -13.78 10.34 -13.05
N ILE A 133 -12.47 10.08 -12.91
CA ILE A 133 -11.43 10.92 -13.52
C ILE A 133 -11.08 10.41 -14.93
N SER A 134 -10.47 11.27 -15.76
CA SER A 134 -10.03 10.89 -17.10
C SER A 134 -9.00 9.75 -17.05
N PRO A 135 -9.03 8.79 -17.99
CA PRO A 135 -7.94 7.82 -18.17
C PRO A 135 -6.57 8.46 -18.38
N ASP A 136 -6.51 9.71 -18.87
CA ASP A 136 -5.26 10.49 -18.97
C ASP A 136 -4.53 10.56 -17.62
N ALA A 137 -5.23 10.43 -16.48
CA ALA A 137 -4.63 10.41 -15.15
C ALA A 137 -3.67 9.21 -14.95
N TRP A 138 -3.92 8.09 -15.63
CA TRP A 138 -3.03 6.93 -15.64
C TRP A 138 -1.82 7.17 -16.53
N ASP A 139 -2.04 7.80 -17.68
CA ASP A 139 -1.00 8.08 -18.67
C ASP A 139 -0.02 9.15 -18.14
N ASP A 140 -0.52 10.12 -17.37
CA ASP A 140 0.25 11.19 -16.75
C ASP A 140 1.12 10.74 -15.56
N ILE A 141 1.05 9.47 -15.11
CA ILE A 141 1.93 8.98 -14.03
C ILE A 141 3.37 8.90 -14.55
N ASP A 142 4.28 9.64 -13.91
CA ASP A 142 5.71 9.61 -14.26
C ASP A 142 6.35 8.26 -13.91
N ARG A 143 6.69 7.50 -14.95
CA ARG A 143 7.35 6.19 -14.88
C ARG A 143 8.79 6.23 -15.39
N SER A 144 9.40 7.43 -15.45
CA SER A 144 10.73 7.65 -16.01
C SER A 144 11.85 6.99 -15.22
N VAL A 145 11.68 6.85 -13.90
CA VAL A 145 12.67 6.22 -13.02
C VAL A 145 12.67 4.70 -13.24
N LYS A 146 13.83 4.17 -13.63
CA LYS A 146 14.07 2.73 -13.80
C LYS A 146 15.30 2.31 -13.01
N HIS A 147 15.24 1.16 -12.36
CA HIS A 147 16.40 0.55 -11.72
C HIS A 147 16.73 -0.81 -12.35
N LYS A 148 18.03 -1.10 -12.45
CA LYS A 148 18.54 -2.36 -13.02
C LYS A 148 19.19 -3.18 -11.93
N ASN A 149 18.73 -4.42 -11.76
CA ASN A 149 19.36 -5.36 -10.85
C ASN A 149 20.71 -5.80 -11.43
N PRO A 150 21.85 -5.59 -10.74
CA PRO A 150 23.18 -5.94 -11.25
C PRO A 150 23.44 -7.46 -11.33
N TYR A 151 22.65 -8.28 -10.63
CA TYR A 151 22.80 -9.74 -10.60
C TYR A 151 21.94 -10.47 -11.64
N THR A 152 20.73 -9.98 -11.91
CA THR A 152 19.85 -10.58 -12.92
C THR A 152 19.97 -9.89 -14.28
N GLY A 153 20.38 -8.62 -14.30
CA GLY A 153 20.39 -7.79 -15.51
C GLY A 153 19.01 -7.24 -15.90
N GLU A 154 17.96 -7.57 -15.15
CA GLU A 154 16.59 -7.12 -15.38
C GLU A 154 16.37 -5.68 -14.90
N THR A 155 15.45 -4.97 -15.56
CA THR A 155 15.08 -3.59 -15.25
C THR A 155 13.60 -3.50 -14.88
N HIS A 156 13.27 -2.69 -13.87
CA HIS A 156 11.90 -2.38 -13.47
C HIS A 156 11.65 -0.87 -13.41
N THR A 157 10.39 -0.46 -13.62
CA THR A 157 9.88 0.86 -13.27
C THR A 157 9.92 1.00 -11.76
N ALA A 158 10.51 2.07 -11.25
CA ALA A 158 10.84 2.19 -9.84
C ALA A 158 10.35 3.50 -9.24
N LEU A 159 10.01 3.44 -7.95
CA LEU A 159 10.05 4.61 -7.09
C LEU A 159 11.52 4.91 -6.78
N ALA A 160 11.93 6.18 -6.85
CA ALA A 160 13.33 6.57 -6.64
C ALA A 160 13.90 6.09 -5.29
N ASP A 161 13.07 6.02 -4.25
CA ASP A 161 13.46 5.60 -2.91
C ASP A 161 13.45 4.06 -2.71
N GLU A 162 12.93 3.29 -3.67
CA GLU A 162 12.90 1.80 -3.64
C GLU A 162 12.18 1.19 -2.42
N THR A 163 11.17 1.89 -1.91
CA THR A 163 10.32 1.43 -0.81
C THR A 163 9.36 0.34 -1.30
N LEU A 164 9.48 -0.90 -0.80
CA LEU A 164 8.87 -2.06 -1.48
C LEU A 164 7.32 -2.10 -1.51
N PHE A 165 6.62 -1.48 -0.57
CA PHE A 165 5.16 -1.61 -0.46
C PHE A 165 4.43 -1.02 -1.68
N VAL A 166 5.02 -0.02 -2.35
CA VAL A 166 4.41 0.68 -3.48
C VAL A 166 4.15 -0.24 -4.68
N TYR A 167 4.98 -1.27 -4.83
CA TYR A 167 4.85 -2.30 -5.86
C TYR A 167 3.82 -3.37 -5.49
N GLN A 168 3.54 -3.54 -4.19
CA GLN A 168 2.79 -4.68 -3.64
C GLN A 168 1.33 -4.33 -3.37
N PHE A 169 1.07 -3.18 -2.74
CA PHE A 169 -0.25 -2.86 -2.20
C PHE A 169 -1.36 -2.76 -3.26
N PRO A 170 -1.15 -2.09 -4.42
CA PRO A 170 -2.19 -2.06 -5.45
C PRO A 170 -2.59 -3.46 -5.95
N LEU A 171 -1.61 -4.37 -6.01
CA LEU A 171 -1.78 -5.73 -6.54
C LEU A 171 -2.44 -6.70 -5.55
N ILE A 172 -2.69 -6.27 -4.31
CA ILE A 172 -3.54 -7.02 -3.36
C ILE A 172 -4.99 -7.03 -3.86
N TYR A 173 -5.43 -5.93 -4.46
CA TYR A 173 -6.81 -5.73 -4.88
C TYR A 173 -7.01 -5.89 -6.39
N PHE A 174 -6.03 -5.46 -7.19
CA PHE A 174 -6.08 -5.58 -8.64
C PHE A 174 -5.20 -6.73 -9.13
N ASP A 175 -5.83 -7.75 -9.73
CA ASP A 175 -5.10 -8.81 -10.42
C ASP A 175 -4.65 -8.33 -11.80
N LEU A 176 -3.44 -7.77 -11.87
CA LEU A 176 -2.83 -7.26 -13.11
C LEU A 176 -1.90 -8.29 -13.79
N ARG A 177 -1.99 -9.58 -13.43
CA ARG A 177 -1.18 -10.61 -14.08
C ARG A 177 -1.53 -10.72 -15.55
N ASN A 178 -0.50 -10.78 -16.40
CA ASN A 178 -0.65 -10.85 -17.86
C ASN A 178 -1.39 -9.64 -18.47
N THR A 179 -1.42 -8.51 -17.75
CA THR A 179 -2.00 -7.26 -18.22
C THR A 179 -0.89 -6.24 -18.43
N ARG A 180 -0.97 -5.46 -19.50
CA ARG A 180 0.00 -4.41 -19.82
C ARG A 180 -0.73 -3.11 -20.10
N ASP A 181 -0.12 -2.00 -19.70
CA ASP A 181 -0.53 -0.67 -20.16
C ASP A 181 0.01 -0.37 -21.57
N GLU A 182 -0.26 0.84 -22.07
CA GLU A 182 0.16 1.29 -23.40
C GLU A 182 1.69 1.38 -23.55
N ASP A 183 2.41 1.64 -22.46
CA ASP A 183 3.87 1.61 -22.39
C ASP A 183 4.44 0.19 -22.35
N GLY A 184 3.57 -0.83 -22.32
CA GLY A 184 3.94 -2.24 -22.29
C GLY A 184 4.38 -2.73 -20.92
N ILE A 185 4.12 -1.98 -19.84
CA ILE A 185 4.48 -2.34 -18.48
C ILE A 185 3.49 -3.36 -17.94
N ASP A 186 3.99 -4.55 -17.60
CA ASP A 186 3.27 -5.53 -16.79
C ASP A 186 3.57 -5.26 -15.31
N TYR A 187 2.58 -4.79 -14.56
CA TYR A 187 2.76 -4.34 -13.17
C TYR A 187 3.03 -5.49 -12.21
N PHE A 188 2.50 -6.69 -12.49
CA PHE A 188 2.80 -7.87 -11.69
C PHE A 188 4.25 -8.30 -11.88
N GLU A 189 4.69 -8.39 -13.13
CA GLU A 189 6.09 -8.69 -13.44
C GLU A 189 7.04 -7.57 -12.95
N ASN A 190 6.62 -6.31 -13.00
CA ASN A 190 7.37 -5.20 -12.41
C ASN A 190 7.54 -5.38 -10.89
N ALA A 191 6.50 -5.81 -10.18
CA ALA A 191 6.57 -6.11 -8.75
C ALA A 191 7.45 -7.34 -8.45
N VAL A 192 7.42 -8.38 -9.30
CA VAL A 192 8.37 -9.52 -9.21
C VAL A 192 9.81 -9.01 -9.27
N ARG A 193 10.14 -8.19 -10.26
CA ARG A 193 11.49 -7.62 -10.42
C ARG A 193 11.89 -6.73 -9.25
N ALA A 194 10.99 -5.88 -8.75
CA ALA A 194 11.24 -5.04 -7.58
C ALA A 194 11.48 -5.88 -6.31
N CYS A 195 10.72 -6.97 -6.09
CA CYS A 195 10.94 -7.89 -4.98
C CYS A 195 12.33 -8.57 -5.07
N ILE A 196 12.72 -9.02 -6.26
CA ILE A 196 14.05 -9.61 -6.50
C ILE A 196 15.15 -8.57 -6.28
N TYR A 197 14.95 -7.33 -6.75
CA TYR A 197 15.88 -6.22 -6.54
C TYR A 197 16.07 -5.92 -5.04
N ASN A 198 14.98 -5.74 -4.28
CA ASN A 198 15.03 -5.47 -2.84
C ASN A 198 15.72 -6.59 -2.05
N ARG A 199 15.42 -7.85 -2.39
CA ARG A 199 16.12 -9.02 -1.85
C ARG A 199 17.60 -8.97 -2.19
N ASP A 200 17.98 -8.87 -3.46
CA ASP A 200 19.37 -8.94 -3.88
C ASP A 200 20.20 -7.78 -3.31
N TYR A 201 19.57 -6.62 -3.16
CA TYR A 201 20.19 -5.44 -2.55
C TYR A 201 20.66 -5.71 -1.11
N THR A 202 19.83 -6.35 -0.29
CA THR A 202 20.16 -6.70 1.11
C THR A 202 20.97 -7.98 1.21
N MET A 203 20.60 -9.01 0.44
CA MET A 203 21.17 -10.35 0.53
C MET A 203 22.52 -10.49 -0.17
N LYS A 204 22.84 -9.60 -1.13
CA LYS A 204 24.07 -9.67 -1.93
C LYS A 204 24.84 -8.36 -1.84
N THR A 205 24.29 -7.25 -2.34
CA THR A 205 25.01 -5.97 -2.48
C THR A 205 25.52 -5.45 -1.14
N ASN A 206 24.65 -5.45 -0.13
CA ASN A 206 24.95 -4.92 1.20
C ASN A 206 25.04 -6.02 2.27
N SER A 207 25.26 -7.28 1.88
CA SER A 207 25.20 -8.45 2.77
C SER A 207 26.05 -8.34 4.05
N SER A 208 27.16 -7.60 4.01
CA SER A 208 28.04 -7.39 5.16
C SER A 208 27.85 -6.05 5.89
N ARG A 209 26.90 -5.20 5.46
CA ARG A 209 26.74 -3.82 5.96
C ARG A 209 26.06 -3.77 7.32
N TYR A 210 25.09 -4.65 7.56
CA TYR A 210 24.33 -4.74 8.82
C TYR A 210 24.16 -6.20 9.22
N GLY A 211 24.04 -6.48 10.52
CA GLY A 211 24.02 -7.85 11.05
C GLY A 211 22.86 -8.74 10.58
N VAL A 212 21.77 -8.13 10.11
CA VAL A 212 20.60 -8.84 9.53
C VAL A 212 20.73 -9.11 8.03
N TYR A 213 21.54 -8.34 7.32
CA TYR A 213 21.66 -8.46 5.86
C TYR A 213 22.42 -9.75 5.50
N GLY A 214 22.12 -10.31 4.32
CA GLY A 214 22.60 -11.64 3.94
C GLY A 214 21.83 -12.82 4.55
N GLU A 215 20.88 -12.56 5.45
CA GLU A 215 20.11 -13.59 6.13
C GLU A 215 18.61 -13.45 5.90
N VAL A 216 18.13 -12.21 5.97
CA VAL A 216 16.75 -11.79 5.81
C VAL A 216 16.70 -10.52 4.98
N TRP A 217 15.54 -10.24 4.39
CA TRP A 217 15.34 -9.08 3.53
C TRP A 217 13.93 -8.50 3.71
N GLY A 218 13.73 -7.29 3.20
CA GLY A 218 12.47 -6.55 3.28
C GLY A 218 12.70 -5.10 3.68
N LEU A 219 13.19 -4.28 2.75
CA LEU A 219 13.29 -2.83 2.95
C LEU A 219 12.00 -2.17 2.47
N SER A 220 11.25 -1.60 3.42
CA SER A 220 10.02 -0.88 3.13
C SER A 220 9.66 0.06 4.28
N ALA A 221 8.68 0.92 4.05
CA ALA A 221 8.23 1.92 5.00
C ALA A 221 7.84 1.30 6.34
N GLU A 222 8.44 1.77 7.43
CA GLU A 222 8.21 1.20 8.75
C GLU A 222 8.66 2.15 9.88
N ASP A 223 8.22 1.84 11.09
CA ASP A 223 8.71 2.43 12.33
C ASP A 223 10.22 2.25 12.47
N LYS A 224 10.88 3.32 12.93
CA LYS A 224 12.31 3.34 13.22
C LYS A 224 12.60 2.75 14.60
N PRO A 225 13.80 2.17 14.80
CA PRO A 225 14.31 1.91 16.13
C PRO A 225 14.26 3.18 17.00
N PHE A 226 13.78 3.03 18.24
CA PHE A 226 13.66 4.10 19.23
C PHE A 226 12.67 5.24 18.89
N GLY A 227 11.79 5.02 17.92
CA GLY A 227 10.63 5.87 17.63
C GLY A 227 10.77 6.73 16.37
N GLY A 228 9.61 7.04 15.79
CA GLY A 228 9.50 7.71 14.50
C GLY A 228 9.27 6.73 13.35
N TYR A 229 9.17 7.26 12.14
CA TYR A 229 8.84 6.53 10.92
C TYR A 229 9.87 6.82 9.84
N HIS A 230 10.13 5.85 8.95
CA HIS A 230 10.96 6.06 7.77
C HIS A 230 10.49 5.20 6.59
N ALA A 231 10.50 5.79 5.40
CA ALA A 231 10.21 5.09 4.16
C ALA A 231 11.45 4.33 3.67
N TYR A 232 11.88 3.28 4.40
CA TYR A 232 13.07 2.50 4.04
C TYR A 232 12.97 1.90 2.64
N GLY A 233 14.08 1.85 1.92
CA GLY A 233 14.10 1.24 0.60
C GLY A 233 15.49 0.79 0.16
N ALA A 234 15.54 0.03 -0.93
CA ALA A 234 16.75 -0.58 -1.47
C ALA A 234 17.64 0.43 -2.22
N ARG A 235 18.06 1.50 -1.53
CA ARG A 235 18.91 2.58 -2.02
C ARG A 235 19.97 2.96 -0.97
N ASP A 236 21.21 3.21 -1.36
CA ASP A 236 22.39 3.29 -0.46
C ASP A 236 22.27 4.21 0.77
N ASP A 237 21.49 5.27 0.66
CA ASP A 237 21.23 6.30 1.68
C ASP A 237 19.81 6.23 2.28
N ASN A 238 19.02 5.19 1.97
CA ASN A 238 17.64 5.02 2.41
C ASN A 238 17.43 3.78 3.30
N HIS A 239 18.44 3.38 4.07
CA HIS A 239 18.35 2.30 5.07
C HIS A 239 19.42 2.36 6.16
N ASP A 240 19.06 1.84 7.34
CA ASP A 240 19.89 1.79 8.55
C ASP A 240 20.02 0.36 9.11
N GLY A 241 19.68 -0.65 8.32
CA GLY A 241 19.64 -2.05 8.74
C GLY A 241 18.30 -2.50 9.35
N THR A 242 17.30 -1.61 9.41
CA THR A 242 15.94 -1.99 9.81
C THR A 242 15.26 -2.80 8.71
N ILE A 243 14.74 -3.97 9.08
CA ILE A 243 13.95 -4.84 8.20
C ILE A 243 12.49 -4.74 8.61
N ALA A 244 11.62 -4.57 7.62
CA ALA A 244 10.17 -4.64 7.76
C ALA A 244 9.71 -6.06 7.36
N PRO A 245 9.34 -6.95 8.31
CA PRO A 245 8.93 -8.32 7.98
C PRO A 245 7.78 -8.37 6.97
N TYR A 246 6.84 -7.43 7.05
CA TYR A 246 5.70 -7.40 6.14
C TYR A 246 6.13 -7.31 4.66
N ALA A 247 7.25 -6.64 4.37
CA ALA A 247 7.70 -6.41 3.00
C ALA A 247 8.09 -7.71 2.29
N SER A 248 8.80 -8.61 2.98
CA SER A 248 9.12 -9.93 2.43
C SER A 248 7.93 -10.91 2.50
N ILE A 249 7.04 -10.78 3.48
CA ILE A 249 5.82 -11.60 3.56
C ILE A 249 4.85 -11.24 2.42
N ALA A 250 4.66 -9.95 2.15
CA ALA A 250 3.85 -9.46 1.04
C ALA A 250 4.43 -9.83 -0.33
N ALA A 251 5.70 -10.26 -0.38
CA ALA A 251 6.33 -10.78 -1.58
C ALA A 251 5.93 -12.23 -1.93
N LEU A 252 5.18 -12.93 -1.07
CA LEU A 252 4.76 -14.33 -1.28
C LEU A 252 4.06 -14.60 -2.63
N PRO A 253 3.16 -13.73 -3.14
CA PRO A 253 2.55 -13.94 -4.45
C PRO A 253 3.51 -13.78 -5.64
N PHE A 254 4.65 -13.11 -5.44
CA PHE A 254 5.58 -12.70 -6.49
C PHE A 254 6.81 -13.61 -6.57
N ILE A 255 7.45 -13.86 -5.42
CA ILE A 255 8.65 -14.70 -5.28
C ILE A 255 8.51 -15.64 -4.06
N PRO A 256 7.64 -16.65 -4.15
CA PRO A 256 7.18 -17.42 -2.99
C PRO A 256 8.31 -18.15 -2.26
N GLU A 257 9.28 -18.71 -2.98
CA GLU A 257 10.37 -19.48 -2.38
C GLU A 257 11.30 -18.57 -1.56
N GLU A 258 11.71 -17.44 -2.13
CA GLU A 258 12.54 -16.42 -1.49
C GLU A 258 11.86 -15.73 -0.32
N ALA A 259 10.60 -15.36 -0.47
CA ALA A 259 9.78 -14.76 0.57
C ALA A 259 9.66 -15.73 1.76
N MET A 260 9.30 -16.98 1.50
CA MET A 260 9.18 -18.01 2.53
C MET A 260 10.51 -18.34 3.21
N ALA A 261 11.62 -18.30 2.46
CA ALA A 261 12.96 -18.46 3.04
C ALA A 261 13.27 -17.34 4.06
N SER A 262 12.95 -16.08 3.73
CA SER A 262 13.10 -14.94 4.65
C SER A 262 12.21 -15.10 5.89
N VAL A 263 10.93 -15.48 5.72
CA VAL A 263 10.00 -15.72 6.82
C VAL A 263 10.53 -16.77 7.81
N LYS A 264 11.02 -17.90 7.29
CA LYS A 264 11.62 -18.96 8.12
C LYS A 264 12.89 -18.49 8.81
N ALA A 265 13.75 -17.74 8.09
CA ALA A 265 14.98 -17.20 8.67
C ALA A 265 14.67 -16.20 9.80
N MET A 266 13.70 -15.30 9.62
CA MET A 266 13.27 -14.36 10.65
C MET A 266 12.83 -15.08 11.93
N ILE A 267 11.96 -16.08 11.81
CA ILE A 267 11.48 -16.86 12.97
C ILE A 267 12.62 -17.62 13.66
N ASN A 268 13.48 -18.28 12.89
CA ASN A 268 14.52 -19.15 13.44
C ASN A 268 15.67 -18.37 14.08
N ARG A 269 16.05 -17.22 13.50
CA ARG A 269 17.24 -16.46 13.91
C ARG A 269 16.91 -15.31 14.85
N PHE A 270 15.73 -14.73 14.70
CA PHE A 270 15.31 -13.55 15.46
C PHE A 270 13.96 -13.83 16.14
N PRO A 271 13.85 -14.81 17.06
CA PRO A 271 12.55 -15.24 17.61
C PRO A 271 11.77 -14.12 18.31
N LYS A 272 12.43 -13.04 18.74
CA LYS A 272 11.80 -11.85 19.33
C LYS A 272 11.03 -11.01 18.32
N VAL A 273 11.17 -11.26 17.01
CA VAL A 273 10.45 -10.51 15.96
C VAL A 273 9.02 -11.01 15.76
N TYR A 274 8.61 -12.08 16.45
CA TYR A 274 7.29 -12.69 16.33
C TYR A 274 6.59 -12.74 17.70
N GLY A 275 5.35 -12.27 17.76
CA GLY A 275 4.56 -12.15 18.97
C GLY A 275 3.08 -12.48 18.77
N GLU A 276 2.23 -11.96 19.66
CA GLU A 276 0.79 -12.27 19.73
C GLU A 276 0.05 -12.02 18.40
N TYR A 277 0.38 -10.91 17.72
CA TYR A 277 -0.26 -10.50 16.47
C TYR A 277 0.57 -10.83 15.22
N GLY A 278 1.52 -11.78 15.34
CA GLY A 278 2.44 -12.14 14.26
C GLY A 278 3.76 -11.37 14.35
N PHE A 279 4.34 -11.04 13.20
CA PHE A 279 5.60 -10.30 13.16
C PHE A 279 5.42 -8.86 13.69
N HIS A 280 6.41 -8.37 14.44
CA HIS A 280 6.51 -6.95 14.75
C HIS A 280 6.75 -6.14 13.48
N ALA A 281 6.42 -4.85 13.55
CA ALA A 281 6.41 -3.95 12.40
C ALA A 281 7.79 -3.86 11.73
N GLY A 282 8.84 -3.57 12.52
CA GLY A 282 10.22 -3.58 12.08
C GLY A 282 11.18 -4.14 13.13
N PHE A 283 12.37 -4.54 12.71
CA PHE A 283 13.46 -4.88 13.63
C PHE A 283 14.82 -4.51 13.06
N ASN A 284 15.73 -4.13 13.96
CA ASN A 284 17.13 -3.86 13.67
C ASN A 284 17.98 -4.53 14.75
N VAL A 285 19.01 -5.27 14.36
CA VAL A 285 19.88 -6.03 15.29
C VAL A 285 21.27 -5.43 15.41
N THR A 286 21.51 -4.30 14.74
CA THR A 286 22.79 -3.58 14.75
C THR A 286 22.95 -2.80 16.05
#